data_AF-A0A1S1BS23-F1
#
_entry.id   AF-A0A1S1BS23-F1
#
_cell.length_a   1.000
_cell.length_b   1.000
_cell.length_c   1.000
_cell.angle_alpha   90.00
_cell.angle_beta   90.00
_cell.angle_gamma   90.00
#
_symmetry.space_group_name_H-M   'P 1'
#
loop_
_entity.id
_entity.type
_entity.pdbx_description
1 polymer ?
#
loop_
_entity_poly.entity_id
_entity_poly.type
_entity_poly.pdbx_seq_one_letter_code
_entity_poly.pdbx_strand_id
1 'polypeptide(L)'
;MLAENLKFLREKNNYYQKDIAKKLNRKTNSTISDWENGKYAPSLDVVEELAAIYHVGIDELLKEDLREKYQSPSDQLIEIYESLDTDKQAQLLHYAQDLKE
;
A
#
# COMPACT_ATOMS: atom_id res chain seq x y z
N MET A 1 2.34 11.23 4.76
CA MET A 1 1.21 10.79 3.92
C MET A 1 1.63 10.36 2.52
N LEU A 2 2.23 11.24 1.69
CA LEU A 2 2.66 10.86 0.33
C LEU A 2 3.65 9.68 0.33
N ALA A 3 4.66 9.69 1.20
CA ALA A 3 5.66 8.64 1.30
C ALA A 3 5.05 7.26 1.59
N GLU A 4 4.14 7.19 2.57
CA GLU A 4 3.43 5.96 2.94
C GLU A 4 2.52 5.48 1.80
N ASN A 5 1.80 6.41 1.14
CA ASN A 5 0.95 6.10 -0.01
C ASN A 5 1.76 5.51 -1.18
N LEU A 6 2.93 6.07 -1.49
CA LEU A 6 3.80 5.55 -2.56
C LEU A 6 4.26 4.13 -2.27
N LYS A 7 4.67 3.85 -1.02
CA LYS A 7 5.09 2.51 -0.61
C LYS A 7 3.92 1.53 -0.65
N PHE A 8 2.77 1.92 -0.10
CA PHE A 8 1.56 1.12 -0.09
C PHE A 8 1.10 0.75 -1.50
N LEU A 9 0.97 1.72 -2.41
CA LEU A 9 0.55 1.49 -3.78
C LEU A 9 1.54 0.62 -4.54
N ARG A 10 2.85 0.79 -4.30
CA ARG A 10 3.88 -0.07 -4.88
C ARG A 10 3.67 -1.54 -4.46
N GLU A 11 3.48 -1.79 -3.17
CA GLU A 11 3.32 -3.13 -2.61
C GLU A 11 1.99 -3.75 -3.05
N LYS A 12 0.90 -2.98 -3.03
CA LYS A 12 -0.41 -3.39 -3.53
C LYS A 12 -0.37 -3.82 -5.01
N ASN A 13 0.46 -3.19 -5.82
CA ASN A 13 0.65 -3.54 -7.23
C ASN A 13 1.74 -4.60 -7.45
N ASN A 14 2.30 -5.20 -6.38
CA ASN A 14 3.37 -6.19 -6.44
C ASN A 14 4.62 -5.71 -7.18
N TYR A 15 4.96 -4.42 -7.04
CA TYR A 15 6.13 -3.83 -7.64
C TYR A 15 7.31 -3.77 -6.66
N TYR A 16 8.51 -3.99 -7.17
CA TYR A 16 9.74 -3.64 -6.47
C TYR A 16 10.10 -2.17 -6.76
N GLN A 17 10.89 -1.54 -5.89
CA GLN A 17 11.34 -0.14 -6.11
C GLN A 17 12.07 0.04 -7.46
N LYS A 18 12.78 -1.00 -7.93
CA LYS A 18 13.42 -1.02 -9.26
C LYS A 18 12.41 -0.97 -10.41
N ASP A 19 11.20 -1.47 -10.22
CA ASP A 19 10.17 -1.47 -11.26
C ASP A 19 9.56 -0.08 -11.41
N ILE A 20 9.35 0.63 -10.31
CA ILE A 20 8.94 2.04 -10.32
C ILE A 20 10.03 2.91 -10.96
N ALA A 21 11.30 2.69 -10.60
CA ALA A 21 12.41 3.39 -11.22
C ALA A 21 12.42 3.20 -12.75
N LYS A 22 12.24 1.96 -13.23
CA LYS A 22 12.14 1.67 -14.67
C LYS A 22 10.95 2.36 -15.33
N LYS A 23 9.76 2.32 -14.71
CA LYS A 23 8.55 2.97 -15.24
C LYS A 23 8.72 4.50 -15.36
N LEU A 24 9.50 5.09 -14.46
CA LEU A 24 9.83 6.52 -14.47
C LEU A 24 11.12 6.85 -15.25
N ASN A 25 11.66 5.90 -16.02
CA ASN A 25 12.91 6.06 -16.77
C ASN A 25 14.11 6.52 -15.91
N ARG A 26 14.15 6.12 -14.63
CA ARG A 26 15.23 6.42 -13.69
C ARG A 26 16.24 5.28 -13.63
N LYS A 27 17.52 5.64 -13.57
CA LYS A 27 18.64 4.69 -13.57
C LYS A 27 18.78 3.90 -12.26
N THR A 28 18.36 4.46 -11.13
CA THR A 28 18.51 3.84 -9.80
C THR A 28 17.19 3.81 -9.03
N ASN A 29 17.05 2.82 -8.15
CA ASN A 29 15.93 2.70 -7.21
C ASN A 29 16.14 3.47 -5.90
N SER A 30 17.34 4.01 -5.66
CA SER A 30 17.67 4.79 -4.46
C SER A 30 16.73 5.98 -4.27
N THR A 31 16.39 6.66 -5.37
CA THR A 31 15.46 7.80 -5.35
C THR A 31 14.05 7.38 -4.93
N ILE A 32 13.59 6.20 -5.38
CA ILE A 32 12.29 5.66 -4.98
C ILE A 32 12.28 5.34 -3.48
N SER A 33 13.36 4.73 -3.00
CA SER A 33 13.53 4.47 -1.56
C SER A 33 13.54 5.75 -0.73
N ASP A 34 14.25 6.79 -1.17
CA ASP A 34 14.28 8.08 -0.47
C ASP A 34 12.88 8.73 -0.40
N TRP A 35 12.05 8.57 -1.44
CA TRP A 35 10.66 9.06 -1.43
C TRP A 35 9.75 8.24 -0.52
N GLU A 36 9.83 6.91 -0.58
CA GLU A 36 9.02 6.01 0.25
C GLU A 36 9.36 6.12 1.74
N ASN A 37 10.59 6.55 2.07
CA ASN A 37 11.02 6.82 3.44
C ASN A 37 10.82 8.28 3.86
N GLY A 38 10.24 9.12 2.99
CA GLY A 38 9.97 10.53 3.28
C GLY A 38 11.21 11.42 3.43
N LYS A 39 12.38 10.94 2.99
CA LYS A 39 13.63 11.71 3.06
C LYS A 39 13.63 12.88 2.06
N TYR A 40 13.07 12.64 0.88
CA TYR A 40 12.83 13.65 -0.14
C TYR A 40 11.43 13.47 -0.70
N ALA A 41 10.85 14.54 -1.25
CA ALA A 41 9.61 14.46 -2.02
C ALA A 41 9.90 14.48 -3.53
N PRO A 42 9.15 13.75 -4.36
CA PRO A 42 9.17 13.92 -5.80
C PRO A 42 8.66 15.32 -6.20
N SER A 43 9.07 15.80 -7.38
CA SER A 43 8.46 17.01 -7.98
C SER A 43 7.02 16.75 -8.41
N LEU A 44 6.24 17.81 -8.63
CA LEU A 44 4.83 17.67 -9.04
C LEU A 44 4.69 16.83 -10.32
N ASP A 45 5.47 17.11 -11.36
CA ASP A 45 5.46 16.32 -12.61
C ASP A 45 5.63 14.81 -12.36
N VAL A 46 6.50 14.45 -11.40
CA VAL A 46 6.76 13.06 -11.04
C VAL A 46 5.62 12.48 -10.22
N VAL A 47 4.95 13.29 -9.39
CA VAL A 47 3.72 12.89 -8.71
C VAL A 47 2.63 12.59 -9.73
N GLU A 48 2.50 13.38 -10.80
CA GLU A 48 1.54 13.11 -11.88
C GLU A 48 1.83 11.78 -12.58
N GLU A 49 3.10 11.51 -12.90
CA GLU A 49 3.52 10.22 -13.47
C GLU A 49 3.23 9.04 -12.52
N LEU A 50 3.53 9.19 -11.23
CA LEU A 50 3.26 8.17 -10.21
C LEU A 50 1.77 7.91 -10.04
N ALA A 51 0.95 8.96 -10.01
CA ALA A 51 -0.50 8.86 -9.97
C ALA A 51 -1.03 8.08 -11.19
N ALA A 52 -0.49 8.36 -12.38
CA ALA A 52 -0.83 7.62 -13.60
C ALA A 52 -0.38 6.15 -13.55
N ILE A 53 0.82 5.85 -13.03
CA ILE A 53 1.34 4.48 -12.87
C ILE A 53 0.45 3.65 -11.94
N TYR A 54 -0.05 4.26 -10.86
CA TYR A 54 -0.87 3.57 -9.87
C TYR A 54 -2.38 3.69 -10.11
N HIS A 55 -2.80 4.42 -11.16
CA HIS A 55 -4.19 4.66 -11.51
C HIS A 55 -5.01 5.30 -10.37
N VAL A 56 -4.43 6.29 -9.68
CA VAL A 56 -5.06 7.06 -8.60
C VAL A 56 -5.10 8.55 -8.94
N GLY A 57 -5.97 9.32 -8.28
CA GLY A 57 -5.97 10.77 -8.41
C GLY A 57 -4.73 11.41 -7.77
N ILE A 58 -4.27 12.57 -8.28
CA ILE A 58 -3.16 13.32 -7.67
C ILE A 58 -3.54 13.81 -6.27
N ASP A 59 -4.74 14.38 -6.12
CA ASP A 59 -5.24 14.84 -4.82
C ASP A 59 -5.35 13.69 -3.83
N GLU A 60 -5.85 12.54 -4.29
CA GLU A 60 -5.94 11.32 -3.50
C GLU A 60 -4.55 10.85 -3.03
N LEU A 61 -3.58 10.79 -3.94
CA LEU A 61 -2.21 10.41 -3.63
C LEU A 61 -1.54 11.34 -2.60
N LEU A 62 -1.89 12.63 -2.61
CA LEU A 62 -1.28 13.66 -1.78
C LEU A 62 -2.00 13.93 -0.47
N LYS A 63 -3.33 13.76 -0.40
CA LYS A 63 -4.18 14.29 0.69
C LYS A 63 -4.96 13.23 1.45
N GLU A 64 -5.06 12.01 0.94
CA GLU A 64 -5.80 10.93 1.58
C GLU A 64 -4.84 9.86 2.14
N ASP A 65 -5.25 9.16 3.20
CA ASP A 65 -4.56 7.93 3.60
C ASP A 65 -5.07 6.76 2.76
N LEU A 66 -4.28 6.38 1.75
CA LEU A 66 -4.69 5.35 0.81
C LEU A 66 -4.74 3.96 1.44
N ARG A 67 -4.06 3.75 2.57
CA ARG A 67 -4.08 2.47 3.28
C ARG A 67 -5.46 2.22 3.89
N GLU A 68 -6.09 3.27 4.41
CA GLU A 68 -7.46 3.20 4.94
C GLU A 68 -8.49 3.06 3.81
N LYS A 69 -8.32 3.83 2.72
CA LYS A 69 -9.26 3.81 1.59
C LYS A 69 -9.29 2.48 0.85
N TYR A 70 -8.15 1.83 0.74
CA TYR A 70 -7.96 0.63 -0.07
C TYR A 70 -7.73 -0.64 0.74
N GLN A 71 -7.97 -0.59 2.05
CA GLN A 71 -7.87 -1.74 2.93
C GLN A 71 -8.82 -2.83 2.42
N SER A 72 -8.28 -4.00 2.10
CA SER A 72 -9.12 -5.15 1.75
C SER A 72 -9.82 -5.66 3.01
N PRO A 73 -11.05 -6.20 2.91
CA PRO A 73 -11.66 -6.95 4.01
C PRO A 73 -10.74 -8.06 4.56
N SER A 74 -9.87 -8.62 3.71
CA SER A 74 -8.86 -9.60 4.15
C SER A 74 -7.79 -8.99 5.05
N ASP A 75 -7.33 -7.77 4.77
CA ASP A 75 -6.31 -7.10 5.57
C ASP A 75 -6.85 -6.77 6.96
N GLN A 76 -8.09 -6.28 6.99
CA GLN A 76 -8.83 -6.04 8.25
C GLN A 76 -9.04 -7.34 9.03
N LEU A 77 -9.40 -8.44 8.35
CA LEU A 77 -9.58 -9.74 8.99
C LEU A 77 -8.28 -10.28 9.60
N ILE A 78 -7.14 -10.14 8.89
CA ILE A 78 -5.83 -10.56 9.39
C ILE A 78 -5.43 -9.73 10.61
N GLU A 79 -5.58 -8.41 10.55
CA GLU A 79 -5.25 -7.51 11.68
C GLU A 79 -6.11 -7.81 12.91
N ILE A 80 -7.42 -8.03 12.72
CA ILE A 80 -8.32 -8.47 13.78
C ILE A 80 -7.82 -9.81 14.35
N TYR A 81 -7.58 -10.81 13.50
CA TYR A 81 -7.15 -12.14 13.93
C TYR A 81 -5.84 -12.10 14.75
N GLU A 82 -4.84 -11.34 14.31
CA GLU A 82 -3.54 -11.20 14.99
C GLU A 82 -3.66 -10.48 16.35
N SER A 83 -4.67 -9.62 16.53
CA SER A 83 -4.94 -8.90 17.79
C SER A 83 -5.69 -9.72 18.85
N LEU A 84 -6.26 -10.88 18.48
CA LEU A 84 -7.06 -11.72 19.37
C LEU A 84 -6.19 -12.67 20.19
N ASP A 85 -6.70 -13.04 21.37
CA ASP A 85 -6.17 -14.16 22.15
C ASP A 85 -6.48 -15.52 21.49
N THR A 86 -5.75 -16.55 21.91
CA THR A 86 -5.82 -17.90 21.33
C THR A 86 -7.24 -18.48 21.33
N ASP A 87 -8.02 -18.24 22.39
CA ASP A 87 -9.36 -18.79 22.51
C ASP A 87 -10.31 -18.12 21.51
N LYS A 88 -10.20 -16.80 21.32
CA LYS A 88 -11.00 -16.06 20.33
C LYS A 88 -10.57 -16.35 18.90
N GLN A 89 -9.28 -16.57 18.65
CA GLN A 89 -8.80 -17.01 17.33
C GLN A 89 -9.43 -18.34 16.93
N ALA A 90 -9.48 -19.32 17.85
CA ALA A 90 -10.11 -20.61 17.60
C ALA A 90 -11.62 -20.49 17.32
N GLN A 91 -12.32 -19.63 18.05
CA GLN A 91 -13.74 -19.33 17.80
C GLN A 91 -13.97 -18.71 16.42
N LEU A 92 -13.14 -17.74 16.03
CA LEU A 92 -13.24 -17.09 14.73
C LEU A 92 -12.99 -18.08 13.58
N LEU A 93 -12.01 -18.98 13.74
CA LEU A 93 -11.73 -20.03 12.75
C LEU A 93 -12.89 -21.02 12.61
N HIS A 94 -13.51 -21.44 13.72
CA HIS A 94 -14.69 -22.31 13.68
C HIS A 94 -15.84 -21.62 12.92
N TYR A 95 -16.15 -20.38 13.28
CA TYR A 95 -17.20 -19.63 12.61
C TYR A 95 -16.93 -19.43 11.11
N ALA A 96 -15.68 -19.14 10.74
CA ALA A 96 -15.29 -19.03 9.34
C ALA A 96 -15.42 -20.35 8.55
N GLN A 97 -15.23 -21.50 9.22
CA GLN A 97 -15.47 -22.83 8.65
C GLN A 97 -16.97 -23.08 8.45
N ASP A 98 -17.80 -22.74 9.44
CA ASP A 98 -19.27 -22.87 9.35
C ASP A 98 -19.83 -22.05 8.19
N LEU A 99 -19.30 -20.84 7.95
CA LEU A 99 -19.72 -19.98 6.83
C LEU A 99 -19.35 -20.53 5.45
N LYS A 100 -18.45 -21.52 5.37
CA LYS A 100 -17.96 -22.09 4.11
C LYS A 100 -18.86 -23.23 3.61
N GLU A 101 -19.65 -23.84 4.50
CA GLU A 101 -20.58 -24.93 4.20
C GLU A 101 -21.91 -24.42 3.62
#